data_AF-A0A9D7CB49-F1
#
_entry.id   AF-A0A9D7CB49-F1
#
_cell.length_a   1.000
_cell.length_b   1.000
_cell.length_c   1.000
_cell.angle_alpha   90.00
_cell.angle_beta   90.00
_cell.angle_gamma   90.00
#
_symmetry.space_group_name_H-M   'P 1'
#
loop_
_entity.id
_entity.type
_entity.pdbx_description
1 polymer ?
#
loop_
_entity_poly.entity_id
_entity_poly.type
_entity_poly.pdbx_seq_one_letter_code
_entity_poly.pdbx_strand_id
1 'polypeptide(L)'
;MDVCAPGHMTRILDAIDRRLAEGRFVYVHCWGGVGRTGTVVGCWLVRQGHDGDDALRQVQRYFNTMHKVRVLRRHPEGSPQTDAQRDMVRTWHHHENGKGREEVDA
;
A
#
# COMPACT_ATOMS: atom_id res chain seq x y z
N MET A 1 9.64 12.73 -6.92
CA MET A 1 8.42 12.15 -7.54
C MET A 1 7.32 12.27 -6.50
N ASP A 2 6.27 12.99 -6.83
CA ASP A 2 5.20 13.30 -5.89
C ASP A 2 4.24 12.10 -5.71
N VAL A 3 3.39 12.15 -4.69
CA VAL A 3 2.33 11.17 -4.44
C VAL A 3 1.04 11.54 -5.19
N CYS A 4 0.16 10.57 -5.42
CA CYS A 4 -1.16 10.88 -5.96
C CYS A 4 -2.06 11.45 -4.85
N ALA A 5 -3.11 12.16 -5.24
CA ALA A 5 -4.12 12.62 -4.29
C ALA A 5 -4.75 11.43 -3.53
N PRO A 6 -5.11 11.57 -2.24
CA PRO A 6 -5.67 10.48 -1.43
C PRO A 6 -6.88 9.80 -2.10
N GLY A 7 -7.80 10.57 -2.67
CA GLY A 7 -8.97 10.00 -3.37
C GLY A 7 -8.62 9.17 -4.62
N HIS A 8 -7.45 9.34 -5.23
CA HIS A 8 -6.96 8.43 -6.27
C HIS A 8 -6.49 7.11 -5.62
N MET A 9 -5.71 7.19 -4.54
CA MET A 9 -5.26 6.00 -3.81
C MET A 9 -6.45 5.17 -3.32
N THR A 10 -7.49 5.79 -2.74
CA THR A 10 -8.73 5.09 -2.34
C THR A 10 -9.32 4.28 -3.50
N ARG A 11 -9.44 4.87 -4.70
CA ARG A 11 -9.95 4.16 -5.88
C ARG A 11 -9.09 2.98 -6.31
N ILE A 12 -7.75 3.10 -6.18
CA ILE A 12 -6.83 1.98 -6.42
C ILE A 12 -7.12 0.87 -5.41
N LEU A 13 -7.17 1.21 -4.13
CA LEU A 13 -7.40 0.24 -3.07
C LEU A 13 -8.76 -0.44 -3.25
N ASP A 14 -9.84 0.30 -3.51
CA ASP A 14 -11.17 -0.27 -3.77
C ASP A 14 -11.17 -1.27 -4.92
N ALA A 15 -10.41 -0.97 -5.98
CA ALA A 15 -10.23 -1.91 -7.08
C ALA A 15 -9.46 -3.17 -6.66
N ILE A 16 -8.48 -3.07 -5.76
CA ILE A 16 -7.76 -4.23 -5.19
C ILE A 16 -8.73 -5.09 -4.39
N ASP A 17 -9.43 -4.55 -3.39
CA ASP A 17 -10.29 -5.34 -2.52
C ASP A 17 -11.44 -5.99 -3.28
N ARG A 18 -12.05 -5.30 -4.25
CA ARG A 18 -13.09 -5.90 -5.08
C ARG A 18 -12.58 -7.16 -5.79
N ARG A 19 -11.37 -7.11 -6.36
CA ARG A 19 -10.80 -8.25 -7.08
C ARG A 19 -10.39 -9.38 -6.15
N LEU A 20 -9.89 -9.07 -4.96
CA LEU A 20 -9.60 -10.07 -3.94
C LEU A 20 -10.87 -10.73 -3.42
N ALA A 21 -11.95 -9.98 -3.20
CA ALA A 21 -13.26 -10.50 -2.78
C ALA A 21 -13.89 -11.43 -3.84
N GLU A 22 -13.60 -11.21 -5.12
CA GLU A 22 -13.96 -12.11 -6.23
C GLU A 22 -13.09 -13.39 -6.29
N GLY A 23 -12.15 -13.59 -5.35
CA GLY A 23 -11.22 -14.72 -5.36
C GLY A 23 -10.13 -14.61 -6.44
N ARG A 24 -9.91 -13.42 -7.00
CA ARG A 24 -8.93 -13.19 -8.07
C ARG A 24 -7.60 -12.69 -7.52
N PHE A 25 -6.53 -12.96 -8.25
CA PHE A 25 -5.21 -12.40 -7.96
C PHE A 25 -5.06 -10.98 -8.52
N VAL A 26 -4.35 -10.13 -7.77
CA VAL A 26 -4.02 -8.76 -8.18
C VAL A 26 -2.51 -8.62 -8.31
N TYR A 27 -2.06 -8.13 -9.46
CA TYR A 27 -0.66 -7.79 -9.71
C TYR A 27 -0.49 -6.27 -9.71
N VAL A 28 0.32 -5.75 -8.78
CA VAL A 28 0.63 -4.32 -8.67
C VAL A 28 2.05 -4.08 -9.14
N HIS A 29 2.23 -3.18 -10.10
CA HIS A 29 3.56 -2.81 -10.59
C HIS A 29 3.66 -1.32 -10.92
N CYS A 30 4.90 -0.85 -11.04
CA CYS A 30 5.24 0.42 -11.67
C CYS A 30 6.37 0.14 -12.67
N TRP A 31 7.15 1.16 -13.06
CA TRP A 31 8.28 0.95 -13.96
C TRP A 31 9.39 0.06 -13.35
N GLY A 32 9.72 0.30 -12.07
CA GLY A 32 10.77 -0.46 -11.37
C GLY A 32 10.28 -1.41 -10.28
N GLY A 33 8.97 -1.46 -10.02
CA GLY A 33 8.40 -2.24 -8.91
C GLY A 33 8.79 -1.75 -7.50
N VAL A 34 9.35 -0.54 -7.37
CA VAL A 34 9.89 0.00 -6.10
C VAL A 34 8.95 1.04 -5.50
N GLY A 35 9.04 2.32 -5.90
CA GLY A 35 8.38 3.43 -5.20
C GLY A 35 6.85 3.35 -5.15
N ARG A 36 6.17 3.56 -6.29
CA ARG A 36 4.69 3.57 -6.36
C ARG A 36 4.08 2.22 -5.99
N THR A 37 4.76 1.13 -6.34
CA THR A 37 4.34 -0.22 -5.94
C THR A 37 4.32 -0.35 -4.42
N GLY A 38 5.42 0.00 -3.74
CA GLY A 38 5.47 -0.01 -2.28
C GLY A 38 4.48 0.94 -1.64
N THR A 39 4.22 2.10 -2.26
CA THR A 39 3.25 3.08 -1.75
C THR A 39 1.84 2.50 -1.73
N VAL A 40 1.41 1.88 -2.84
CA VAL A 40 0.08 1.24 -2.94
C VAL A 40 -0.03 0.07 -1.96
N VAL A 41 0.99 -0.80 -1.89
CA VAL A 41 0.99 -1.95 -0.96
C VAL A 41 0.98 -1.48 0.49
N GLY A 42 1.73 -0.44 0.83
CA GLY A 42 1.75 0.16 2.16
C GLY A 42 0.39 0.71 2.56
N CYS A 43 -0.24 1.52 1.71
CA CYS A 43 -1.59 2.06 1.98
C CYS A 43 -2.64 0.94 2.07
N TRP A 44 -2.50 -0.12 1.26
CA TRP A 44 -3.37 -1.29 1.34
C TRP A 44 -3.23 -2.01 2.68
N LEU A 45 -1.99 -2.25 3.16
CA LEU A 45 -1.74 -2.86 4.47
C LEU A 45 -2.31 -2.02 5.60
N VAL A 46 -2.15 -0.70 5.56
CA VAL A 46 -2.80 0.18 6.54
C VAL A 46 -4.32 0.03 6.51
N ARG A 47 -4.91 -0.09 5.32
CA ARG A 47 -6.34 -0.38 5.18
C ARG A 47 -6.74 -1.74 5.77
N GLN A 48 -5.86 -2.73 5.74
CA GLN A 48 -6.08 -4.03 6.38
C GLN A 48 -5.86 -4.01 7.91
N GLY A 49 -5.61 -2.83 8.51
CA GLY A 49 -5.52 -2.66 9.97
C GLY A 49 -4.09 -2.58 10.51
N HIS A 50 -3.07 -2.50 9.65
CA HIS A 50 -1.71 -2.22 10.10
C HIS A 50 -1.56 -0.73 10.49
N ASP A 51 -0.73 -0.46 11.49
CA ASP A 51 -0.20 0.89 11.70
C ASP A 51 0.72 1.30 10.53
N GLY A 52 0.81 2.60 10.26
CA GLY A 52 1.59 3.16 9.14
C GLY A 52 3.06 2.75 9.15
N ASP A 53 3.73 2.76 10.30
CA ASP A 53 5.12 2.32 10.40
C ASP A 53 5.25 0.79 10.30
N ASP A 54 4.25 0.04 10.75
CA ASP A 54 4.22 -1.41 10.59
C ASP A 54 4.04 -1.83 9.13
N ALA A 55 3.14 -1.14 8.41
CA ALA A 55 2.96 -1.32 6.98
C ALA A 55 4.27 -1.06 6.22
N LEU A 56 5.00 0.01 6.54
CA LEU A 56 6.31 0.29 5.92
C LEU A 56 7.34 -0.81 6.19
N ARG A 57 7.45 -1.29 7.44
CA ARG A 57 8.34 -2.42 7.77
C ARG A 57 7.96 -3.66 6.98
N GLN A 58 6.66 -3.93 6.83
CA GLN A 58 6.18 -5.10 6.09
C GLN A 58 6.43 -4.97 4.58
N VAL A 59 6.23 -3.79 3.98
CA VAL A 59 6.63 -3.51 2.58
C VAL A 59 8.11 -3.76 2.40
N GLN A 60 8.96 -3.29 3.32
CA GLN A 60 10.40 -3.52 3.23
C GLN A 60 10.76 -5.00 3.32
N ARG A 61 10.07 -5.78 4.17
CA ARG A 61 10.24 -7.24 4.22
C ARG A 61 9.90 -7.89 2.88
N TYR A 62 8.79 -7.52 2.24
CA TYR A 62 8.44 -8.03 0.91
C TYR A 62 9.45 -7.62 -0.16
N PHE A 63 9.92 -6.38 -0.13
CA PHE A 63 10.93 -5.91 -1.07
C PHE A 63 12.27 -6.67 -0.93
N ASN A 64 12.65 -7.02 0.30
CA ASN A 64 13.88 -7.78 0.58
C ASN A 64 13.86 -9.24 0.07
N THR A 65 12.70 -9.78 -0.33
CA THR A 65 12.60 -11.12 -0.95
C THR A 65 12.88 -11.09 -2.46
N MET A 66 12.87 -9.91 -3.09
CA MET A 66 13.15 -9.77 -4.52
C MET A 66 14.61 -10.11 -4.84
N HIS A 67 14.85 -10.69 -6.02
CA HIS A 67 16.19 -11.14 -6.42
C HIS A 67 17.20 -9.97 -6.40
N LYS A 68 18.12 -10.05 -5.42
CA LYS A 68 18.77 -8.91 -4.75
C LYS A 68 19.73 -8.08 -5.60
N VAL A 69 20.18 -8.56 -6.76
CA VAL A 69 21.39 -8.00 -7.40
C VAL A 69 21.12 -6.71 -8.18
N ARG A 70 19.95 -6.57 -8.83
CA ARG A 70 19.68 -5.42 -9.71
C ARG A 70 18.89 -4.31 -9.04
N VAL A 71 17.94 -4.64 -8.17
CA VAL A 71 17.03 -3.66 -7.56
C VAL A 71 17.68 -2.98 -6.36
N LEU A 72 18.30 -3.73 -5.44
CA LEU A 72 18.96 -3.14 -4.25
C LEU A 72 20.14 -2.24 -4.60
N ARG A 73 20.88 -2.54 -5.69
CA ARG A 73 21.96 -1.66 -6.17
C ARG A 73 21.45 -0.33 -6.73
N ARG A 74 20.23 -0.32 -7.28
CA ARG A 74 19.62 0.88 -7.89
C ARG A 74 18.79 1.68 -6.91
N HIS A 75 18.31 1.03 -5.84
CA HIS A 75 17.39 1.60 -4.85
C HIS A 75 17.83 1.22 -3.42
N PRO A 76 18.98 1.73 -2.94
CA PRO A 76 19.42 1.50 -1.56
C PRO A 76 18.42 2.01 -0.50
N GLU A 77 17.58 2.98 -0.87
CA GLU A 77 16.51 3.56 -0.06
C GLU A 77 15.32 2.62 0.20
N GLY A 78 15.24 1.50 -0.51
CA GLY A 78 14.18 0.52 -0.34
C GLY A 78 12.84 0.92 -0.98
N SER A 79 11.75 0.46 -0.36
CA SER A 79 10.39 0.63 -0.87
C SER A 79 9.43 1.01 0.27
N PRO A 80 8.61 2.08 0.16
CA PRO A 80 8.56 3.07 -0.93
C PRO A 80 9.86 3.87 -1.10
N GLN A 81 10.01 4.56 -2.22
CA GLN A 81 11.29 5.15 -2.65
C GLN A 81 11.56 6.52 -2.00
N THR A 82 10.55 7.38 -1.93
CA THR A 82 10.72 8.78 -1.48
C THR A 82 10.03 9.02 -0.15
N ASP A 83 10.50 10.01 0.62
CA ASP A 83 9.89 10.33 1.93
C ASP A 83 8.42 10.70 1.79
N ALA A 84 8.04 11.49 0.78
CA ALA A 84 6.63 11.79 0.50
C ALA A 84 5.74 10.54 0.33
N GLN A 85 6.29 9.45 -0.24
CA GLN A 85 5.56 8.18 -0.37
C GLN A 85 5.46 7.44 0.96
N ARG A 86 6.52 7.48 1.77
CA ARG A 86 6.54 6.89 3.11
C ARG A 86 5.57 7.64 4.03
N ASP A 87 5.56 8.96 3.96
CA ASP A 87 4.68 9.82 4.74
C ASP A 87 3.22 9.57 4.36
N MET A 88 2.91 9.43 3.06
CA MET A 88 1.56 9.05 2.63
C MET A 88 1.11 7.72 3.26
N VAL A 89 1.98 6.71 3.34
CA VAL A 89 1.65 5.43 3.99
C VAL A 89 1.48 5.63 5.50
N ARG A 90 2.38 6.38 6.15
CA ARG A 90 2.32 6.64 7.60
C ARG A 90 1.05 7.33 8.03
N THR A 91 0.62 8.33 7.26
CA THR A 91 -0.56 9.13 7.55
C THR A 91 -1.80 8.62 6.78
N TRP A 92 -1.72 7.44 6.18
CA TRP A 92 -2.88 6.85 5.52
C TRP A 92 -3.89 6.47 6.62
N HIS A 93 -5.11 6.96 6.50
CA HIS A 93 -6.18 6.58 7.40
C HIS A 93 -7.28 5.92 6.60
N HIS A 94 -7.92 4.92 7.22
CA HIS A 94 -9.10 4.28 6.64
C HIS A 94 -10.19 5.35 6.52
N HIS A 95 -10.35 5.93 5.33
CA HIS A 95 -11.53 6.73 5.05
C HIS A 95 -12.70 5.75 5.03
N GLU A 96 -13.40 5.60 6.15
CA GLU A 96 -14.68 4.91 6.23
C GLU A 96 -15.65 5.63 5.28
N ASN A 97 -15.74 5.15 4.04
CA ASN A 97 -16.96 5.35 3.27
C ASN A 97 -18.04 4.54 3.99
N GLY A 98 -18.94 5.26 4.66
CA GLY A 98 -19.95 4.73 5.57
C GLY A 98 -20.58 3.43 5.09
N LYS A 99 -20.29 2.35 5.81
CA LYS A 99 -21.24 1.27 6.02
C LYS A 99 -21.61 1.33 7.49
N GLY A 100 -22.91 1.52 7.72
CA GLY A 100 -23.49 1.64 9.04
C GLY A 100 -23.01 0.50 9.95
N ARG A 101 -22.73 0.87 11.20
CA ARG A 101 -22.78 -0.08 12.29
C ARG A 101 -24.20 -0.66 12.26
N GLU A 102 -24.33 -1.90 11.80
CA GLU A 102 -25.46 -2.72 12.22
C GLU A 102 -25.27 -2.91 13.73
N GLU A 103 -26.00 -2.10 14.50
CA GLU A 103 -26.30 -2.39 15.90
C GLU A 103 -27.07 -3.71 15.91
N VAL A 104 -26.35 -4.77 16.22
CA VAL A 104 -26.91 -5.94 16.90
C VAL A 104 -27.00 -5.58 18.38
N ASP A 105 -28.22 -5.38 18.88
CA ASP A 105 -28.70 -5.99 20.14
C ASP A 105 -30.11 -5.50 20.53
N ALA A 106 -30.89 -6.49 21.00
CA ALA A 106 -32.22 -6.48 21.64
C ALA A 106 -33.47 -6.63 20.74
#